data_AF-A0A2V9PHR9-F1
#
_entry.id   AF-A0A2V9PHR9-F1
#
_cell.length_a   1.000
_cell.length_b   1.000
_cell.length_c   1.000
_cell.angle_alpha   90.00
_cell.angle_beta   90.00
_cell.angle_gamma   90.00
#
_symmetry.space_group_name_H-M   'P 1'
#
loop_
_entity.id
_entity.type
_entity.pdbx_description
1 polymer ?
#
loop_
_entity_poly.entity_id
_entity_poly.type
_entity_poly.pdbx_seq_one_letter_code
_entity_poly.pdbx_strand_id
1 'polypeptide(L)'
;MSIEDDLGEIKSVGSFRSAETTFSATMSDWLKDCPSTVRLAYGAVLLEPVENREKGYLRVAEYVPAVKIDPLGSEDFLYQINRPRESTTVKGMRLNRLSKWSVASFQPVRFSIGIPQSQPRQPLVYSHGGTLAMACRAEFDLSTAAGIQQELPHDMLPRIFNELVALGSEIAQYGDMP
;
A
#
# COMPACT_ATOMS: atom_id res chain seq x y z
N MET A 1 9.83 18.53 -29.62
CA MET A 1 10.50 18.50 -28.31
C MET A 1 9.38 18.27 -27.30
N SER A 2 9.09 17.00 -27.00
CA SER A 2 7.98 16.58 -26.16
C SER A 2 8.31 16.88 -24.70
N ILE A 3 7.40 17.60 -24.04
CA ILE A 3 7.38 17.77 -22.60
C ILE A 3 6.92 16.42 -22.04
N GLU A 4 7.87 15.54 -21.75
CA GLU A 4 7.60 14.47 -20.79
C GLU A 4 7.54 15.16 -19.44
N ASP A 5 6.32 15.32 -18.92
CA ASP A 5 6.06 15.84 -17.59
C ASP A 5 6.87 15.02 -16.59
N ASP A 6 7.88 15.65 -15.99
CA ASP A 6 8.70 15.08 -14.91
C ASP A 6 7.83 15.01 -13.65
N LEU A 7 6.93 14.02 -13.63
CA LEU A 7 6.19 13.61 -12.44
C LEU A 7 7.24 13.27 -11.39
N GLY A 8 7.25 14.01 -10.27
CA GLY A 8 8.26 13.82 -9.23
C GLY A 8 8.39 12.34 -8.85
N GLU A 9 9.63 11.84 -8.81
CA GLU A 9 9.87 10.41 -8.62
C GLU A 9 9.40 9.93 -7.23
N ILE A 10 8.34 9.13 -7.19
CA ILE A 10 7.84 8.50 -5.97
C ILE A 10 8.74 7.31 -5.63
N LYS A 11 9.41 7.37 -4.47
CA LYS A 11 10.28 6.28 -4.01
C LYS A 11 9.44 5.07 -3.60
N SER A 12 9.79 3.91 -4.13
CA SER A 12 9.14 2.62 -3.86
C SER A 12 10.18 1.49 -3.81
N VAL A 13 9.75 0.31 -3.36
CA VAL A 13 10.56 -0.92 -3.39
C VAL A 13 10.51 -1.64 -4.75
N GLY A 14 9.97 -0.98 -5.79
CA GLY A 14 9.83 -1.52 -7.14
C GLY A 14 8.39 -1.89 -7.50
N SER A 15 8.22 -2.59 -8.62
CA SER A 15 6.90 -3.03 -9.08
C SER A 15 6.29 -4.04 -8.11
N PHE A 16 4.97 -3.97 -7.94
CA PHE A 16 4.25 -4.84 -7.01
C PHE A 16 4.57 -6.33 -7.23
N ARG A 17 4.48 -6.81 -8.47
CA ARG A 17 4.73 -8.22 -8.81
C ARG A 17 6.15 -8.68 -8.44
N SER A 18 7.16 -7.85 -8.70
CA SER A 18 8.55 -8.19 -8.37
C SER A 18 8.78 -8.19 -6.87
N ALA A 19 8.28 -7.16 -6.17
CA ALA A 19 8.42 -7.05 -4.72
C ALA A 19 7.66 -8.17 -3.99
N GLU A 20 6.43 -8.47 -4.42
CA GLU A 20 5.59 -9.56 -3.91
C GLU A 20 6.27 -10.92 -4.08
N THR A 21 6.83 -11.22 -5.26
CA THR A 21 7.51 -12.50 -5.53
C THR A 21 8.69 -12.70 -4.57
N THR A 22 9.56 -11.71 -4.43
CA THR A 22 10.74 -11.80 -3.55
C THR A 22 10.35 -11.88 -2.07
N PHE A 23 9.39 -11.05 -1.65
CA PHE A 23 8.92 -11.00 -0.27
C PHE A 23 8.21 -12.29 0.12
N SER A 24 7.28 -12.77 -0.72
CA SER A 24 6.48 -13.96 -0.41
C SER A 24 7.32 -15.23 -0.33
N ALA A 25 8.32 -15.38 -1.20
CA ALA A 25 9.27 -16.50 -1.13
C ALA A 25 10.05 -16.47 0.19
N THR A 26 10.61 -15.31 0.55
CA THR A 26 11.40 -15.14 1.77
C THR A 26 10.57 -15.41 3.03
N MET A 27 9.35 -14.85 3.08
CA MET A 27 8.46 -15.04 4.23
C MET A 27 7.95 -16.47 4.34
N SER A 28 7.64 -17.13 3.22
CA SER A 28 7.20 -18.53 3.22
C SER A 28 8.25 -19.46 3.81
N ASP A 29 9.54 -19.18 3.58
CA ASP A 29 10.63 -19.94 4.19
C ASP A 29 10.76 -19.64 5.68
N TRP A 30 10.76 -18.36 6.08
CA TRP A 30 10.83 -17.97 7.49
C TRP A 30 9.67 -18.51 8.34
N LEU A 31 8.45 -18.56 7.78
CA LEU A 31 7.26 -19.05 8.48
C LEU A 31 7.34 -20.54 8.87
N LYS A 32 8.27 -21.31 8.29
CA LYS A 32 8.53 -22.70 8.68
C LYS A 32 9.21 -22.83 10.03
N ASP A 33 9.89 -21.78 10.48
CA ASP A 33 10.73 -21.76 11.69
C ASP A 33 10.36 -20.60 12.65
N CYS A 34 9.30 -19.86 12.36
CA CYS A 34 8.93 -18.69 13.16
C CYS A 34 8.41 -19.09 14.56
N PRO A 35 8.44 -18.19 15.56
CA PRO A 35 7.78 -18.41 16.84
C PRO A 35 6.28 -18.71 16.69
N SER A 36 5.67 -19.29 17.73
CA SER A 36 4.22 -19.47 17.74
C SER A 36 3.52 -18.12 17.62
N THR A 37 2.46 -18.08 16.81
CA THR A 37 1.70 -16.86 16.54
C THR A 37 0.21 -17.13 16.56
N VAL A 38 -0.54 -16.15 17.07
CA VAL A 38 -2.00 -16.16 17.11
C VAL A 38 -2.61 -15.37 15.94
N ARG A 39 -1.81 -14.53 15.27
CA ARG A 39 -2.26 -13.70 14.16
C ARG A 39 -1.19 -13.59 13.09
N LEU A 40 -1.61 -13.80 11.86
CA LEU A 40 -0.78 -13.58 10.68
C LEU A 40 -1.41 -12.48 9.83
N ALA A 41 -0.59 -11.57 9.34
CA ALA A 41 -1.01 -10.47 8.49
C ALA A 41 -0.04 -10.29 7.32
N TYR A 42 -0.59 -9.90 6.18
CA TYR A 42 0.11 -9.48 4.99
C TYR A 42 -0.44 -8.12 4.57
N GLY A 43 0.45 -7.18 4.28
CA GLY A 43 0.04 -5.86 3.84
C GLY A 43 0.95 -5.30 2.76
N ALA A 44 0.37 -4.41 1.96
CA ALA A 44 1.07 -3.74 0.88
C ALA A 44 0.53 -2.32 0.69
N VAL A 45 1.39 -1.43 0.19
CA VAL A 45 1.05 -0.08 -0.24
C VAL A 45 1.42 0.02 -1.71
N LEU A 46 0.41 0.23 -2.55
CA LEU A 46 0.57 0.39 -4.00
C LEU A 46 0.37 1.85 -4.36
N LEU A 47 1.22 2.34 -5.25
CA LEU A 47 1.22 3.71 -5.73
C LEU A 47 1.20 3.66 -7.26
N GLU A 48 0.14 4.19 -7.86
CA GLU A 48 0.03 4.40 -9.30
C GLU A 48 0.14 5.91 -9.56
N PRO A 49 1.25 6.41 -10.13
CA PRO A 49 1.43 7.82 -10.41
C PRO A 49 0.30 8.39 -11.27
N VAL A 50 -0.13 9.61 -10.96
CA VAL A 50 -1.13 10.36 -11.73
C VAL A 50 -0.70 11.81 -11.87
N GLU A 51 -1.18 12.48 -12.91
CA GLU A 51 -0.78 13.85 -13.25
C GLU A 51 -1.33 14.85 -12.24
N ASN A 52 -2.54 14.60 -11.74
CA ASN A 52 -3.21 15.48 -10.80
C ASN A 52 -4.32 14.75 -10.02
N ARG A 53 -4.89 15.47 -9.04
CA ARG A 53 -5.94 15.00 -8.14
C ARG A 53 -7.19 14.51 -8.87
N GLU A 54 -7.67 15.25 -9.87
CA GLU A 54 -8.86 14.92 -10.64
C GLU A 54 -8.68 13.59 -11.38
N LYS A 55 -7.54 13.42 -12.08
CA LYS A 55 -7.16 12.16 -12.73
C LYS A 55 -7.02 11.02 -11.74
N GLY A 56 -6.45 11.29 -10.57
CA GLY A 56 -6.39 10.34 -9.47
C GLY A 56 -7.77 9.88 -8.99
N TYR A 57 -8.73 10.78 -8.84
CA TYR A 57 -10.10 10.42 -8.42
C TYR A 57 -10.87 9.65 -9.49
N LEU A 58 -10.72 10.01 -10.77
CA LEU A 58 -11.27 9.23 -11.88
C LEU A 58 -10.72 7.80 -11.86
N ARG A 59 -9.40 7.66 -11.66
CA ARG A 59 -8.74 6.35 -11.61
C ARG A 59 -9.13 5.54 -10.38
N VAL A 60 -9.20 6.16 -9.20
CA VAL A 60 -9.68 5.49 -7.97
C VAL A 60 -11.14 5.02 -8.14
N ALA A 61 -12.00 5.79 -8.81
CA ALA A 61 -13.39 5.38 -9.04
C ALA A 61 -13.51 4.07 -9.84
N GLU A 62 -12.54 3.76 -10.71
CA GLU A 62 -12.47 2.48 -11.42
C GLU A 62 -12.17 1.31 -10.47
N TYR A 63 -11.39 1.54 -9.41
CA TYR A 63 -11.05 0.54 -8.40
C TYR A 63 -12.14 0.34 -7.35
N VAL A 64 -12.99 1.33 -7.10
CA VAL A 64 -14.03 1.26 -6.05
C VAL A 64 -15.42 1.56 -6.62
N PRO A 65 -15.93 0.75 -7.58
CA PRO A 65 -17.14 1.07 -8.34
C PRO A 65 -18.42 1.15 -7.49
N ALA A 66 -18.39 0.66 -6.26
CA ALA A 66 -19.50 0.74 -5.31
C ALA A 66 -19.77 2.16 -4.79
N VAL A 67 -18.83 3.11 -4.96
CA VAL A 67 -18.94 4.48 -4.48
C VAL A 67 -18.81 5.46 -5.63
N LYS A 68 -19.73 6.43 -5.70
CA LYS A 68 -19.63 7.54 -6.64
C LYS A 68 -18.67 8.60 -6.09
N ILE A 69 -17.55 8.83 -6.78
CA ILE A 69 -16.57 9.88 -6.46
C ILE A 69 -16.89 11.13 -7.30
N ASP A 70 -16.85 12.33 -6.69
CA ASP A 70 -16.94 13.61 -7.40
C ASP A 70 -15.53 14.19 -7.61
N PRO A 71 -14.92 14.05 -8.81
CA PRO A 71 -13.52 14.42 -9.02
C PRO A 71 -13.24 15.92 -8.92
N LEU A 72 -14.27 16.75 -9.15
CA LEU A 72 -14.14 18.20 -9.19
C LEU A 72 -14.57 18.85 -7.88
N GLY A 73 -15.61 18.33 -7.23
CA GLY A 73 -16.18 18.89 -6.01
C GLY A 73 -15.64 18.32 -4.70
N SER A 74 -14.99 17.16 -4.71
CA SER A 74 -14.34 16.61 -3.50
C SER A 74 -12.95 17.24 -3.38
N GLU A 75 -12.49 17.68 -2.22
CA GLU A 75 -11.08 18.11 -2.00
C GLU A 75 -10.19 17.01 -1.44
N ASP A 76 -10.79 16.08 -0.69
CA ASP A 76 -10.17 14.88 -0.14
C ASP A 76 -11.11 13.68 -0.30
N PHE A 77 -10.55 12.50 -0.48
CA PHE A 77 -11.29 11.25 -0.60
C PHE A 77 -10.51 10.09 0.03
N LEU A 78 -11.18 9.38 0.94
CA LEU A 78 -10.72 8.13 1.53
C LEU A 78 -11.87 7.13 1.54
N TYR A 79 -11.69 6.02 0.83
CA TYR A 79 -12.54 4.84 0.97
C TYR A 79 -11.79 3.76 1.72
N GLN A 80 -12.38 3.28 2.81
CA GLN A 80 -11.85 2.19 3.61
C GLN A 80 -12.97 1.17 3.88
N ILE A 81 -12.70 -0.10 3.62
CA ILE A 81 -13.65 -1.18 3.85
C ILE A 81 -12.93 -2.44 4.34
N ASN A 82 -13.56 -3.19 5.22
CA ASN A 82 -13.17 -4.56 5.54
C ASN A 82 -14.21 -5.51 4.95
N ARG A 83 -13.81 -6.42 4.05
CA ARG A 83 -14.68 -7.47 3.49
C ARG A 83 -14.23 -8.87 3.92
N PRO A 84 -14.58 -9.32 5.13
CA PRO A 84 -14.03 -10.58 5.61
C PRO A 84 -14.56 -11.76 4.80
N ARG A 85 -13.68 -12.71 4.47
CA ARG A 85 -13.97 -13.92 3.69
C ARG A 85 -13.59 -15.16 4.49
N GLU A 86 -14.27 -16.28 4.27
CA GLU A 86 -13.85 -17.56 4.84
C GLU A 86 -12.52 -18.00 4.21
N SER A 87 -11.63 -18.55 5.03
CA SER A 87 -10.38 -19.14 4.55
C SER A 87 -10.69 -20.42 3.79
N THR A 88 -10.07 -20.54 2.62
CA THR A 88 -10.01 -21.74 1.80
C THR A 88 -8.97 -22.74 2.32
N THR A 89 -8.02 -22.26 3.13
CA THR A 89 -6.94 -23.06 3.70
C THR A 89 -7.32 -23.71 5.04
N VAL A 90 -7.97 -22.97 5.94
CA VAL A 90 -8.35 -23.45 7.28
C VAL A 90 -9.85 -23.30 7.48
N LYS A 91 -10.54 -24.44 7.60
CA LYS A 91 -12.00 -24.47 7.74
C LYS A 91 -12.47 -23.71 8.99
N GLY A 92 -13.43 -22.81 8.81
CA GLY A 92 -14.03 -22.02 9.89
C GLY A 92 -13.17 -20.85 10.37
N MET A 93 -12.02 -20.60 9.73
CA MET A 93 -11.23 -19.40 9.96
C MET A 93 -11.71 -18.28 9.04
N ARG A 94 -11.96 -17.09 9.59
CA ARG A 94 -12.23 -15.89 8.79
C ARG A 94 -10.96 -15.08 8.58
N LEU A 95 -10.82 -14.55 7.37
CA LEU A 95 -9.77 -13.62 6.98
C LEU A 95 -10.36 -12.22 6.86
N ASN A 96 -9.74 -11.24 7.50
CA ASN A 96 -10.03 -9.83 7.31
C ASN A 96 -9.34 -9.34 6.03
N ARG A 97 -10.09 -8.59 5.21
CA ARG A 97 -9.60 -7.95 3.99
C ARG A 97 -9.81 -6.44 4.14
N LEU A 98 -9.01 -5.80 4.98
CA LEU A 98 -9.07 -4.35 5.16
C LEU A 98 -8.29 -3.69 4.03
N SER A 99 -8.99 -2.86 3.26
CA SER A 99 -8.40 -2.15 2.13
C SER A 99 -8.74 -0.67 2.18
N LYS A 100 -7.84 0.17 1.69
CA LYS A 100 -8.00 1.62 1.60
C LYS A 100 -7.63 2.11 0.21
N TRP A 101 -8.39 3.07 -0.31
CA TRP A 101 -8.10 3.77 -1.55
C TRP A 101 -8.21 5.28 -1.33
N SER A 102 -7.23 6.01 -1.86
CA SER A 102 -7.13 7.47 -1.77
C SER A 102 -6.25 8.00 -2.90
N VAL A 103 -6.12 9.33 -3.00
CA VAL A 103 -5.08 9.97 -3.83
C VAL A 103 -4.08 10.63 -2.88
N ALA A 104 -2.82 10.22 -2.98
CA ALA A 104 -1.74 10.74 -2.15
C ALA A 104 -0.93 11.81 -2.90
N SER A 105 -0.49 12.83 -2.18
CA SER A 105 0.44 13.85 -2.67
C SER A 105 1.78 13.75 -1.94
N PHE A 106 2.87 13.69 -2.69
CA PHE A 106 4.24 13.58 -2.18
C PHE A 106 5.01 14.87 -2.49
N GLN A 107 5.49 15.51 -1.43
CA GLN A 107 6.28 16.73 -1.55
C GLN A 107 7.70 16.47 -1.06
N PRO A 108 8.70 16.43 -1.96
CA PRO A 108 10.08 16.23 -1.55
C PRO A 108 10.59 17.46 -0.80
N VAL A 109 11.05 17.25 0.43
CA VAL A 109 11.72 18.28 1.24
C VAL A 109 13.23 18.09 1.09
N ARG A 110 13.92 19.10 0.55
CA ARG A 110 15.39 19.08 0.46
C ARG A 110 15.98 19.83 1.65
N PHE A 111 16.89 19.18 2.36
CA PHE A 111 17.67 19.79 3.42
C PHE A 111 19.06 20.15 2.87
N SER A 112 19.44 21.42 2.95
CA SER A 112 20.82 21.83 2.71
C SER A 112 21.52 22.04 4.06
N ILE A 113 22.51 21.21 4.35
CA ILE A 113 23.35 21.34 5.55
C ILE A 113 24.60 22.11 5.15
N GLY A 114 24.68 23.39 5.53
CA GLY A 114 25.90 24.16 5.37
C GLY A 114 26.97 23.67 6.33
N ILE A 115 28.10 23.17 5.82
CA ILE A 115 29.31 22.94 6.62
C ILE A 115 29.91 24.31 6.95
N PRO A 116 30.12 24.68 8.22
CA PRO A 116 30.58 26.01 8.58
C PRO A 116 32.06 26.18 8.21
N GLN A 117 32.33 26.64 6.99
CA GLN A 117 33.58 27.30 6.67
C GLN A 117 33.40 28.81 6.90
N SER A 118 33.81 29.27 8.08
CA SER A 118 34.20 30.66 8.39
C SER A 118 33.27 31.82 7.97
N GLN A 119 31.99 31.55 7.69
CA GLN A 119 30.97 32.55 7.39
C GLN A 119 29.76 32.41 8.34
N PRO A 120 29.02 33.51 8.62
CA PRO A 120 27.92 33.50 9.58
C PRO A 120 26.90 32.41 9.23
N ARG A 121 26.38 31.73 10.27
CA ARG A 121 25.34 30.68 10.19
C ARG A 121 24.25 31.11 9.20
N GLN A 122 24.29 30.57 7.99
CA GLN A 122 23.17 30.66 7.06
C GLN A 122 22.02 29.88 7.71
N PRO A 123 20.80 30.46 7.80
CA PRO A 123 19.65 29.72 8.30
C PRO A 123 19.43 28.48 7.43
N LEU A 124 18.88 27.41 8.03
CA LEU A 124 18.46 26.23 7.28
C LEU A 124 17.41 26.70 6.24
N VAL A 125 17.78 26.72 4.96
CA VAL A 125 16.85 27.07 3.89
C VAL A 125 16.15 25.78 3.47
N TYR A 126 14.86 25.68 3.79
CA TYR A 126 13.97 24.69 3.21
C TYR A 126 13.50 25.23 1.86
N SER A 127 13.86 24.56 0.77
CA SER A 127 13.24 24.79 -0.51
C SER A 127 12.32 23.62 -0.84
N HIS A 128 11.11 23.93 -1.32
CA HIS A 128 10.26 22.95 -2.00
C HIS A 128 10.98 22.58 -3.31
N GLY A 129 11.80 21.54 -3.26
CA GLY A 129 12.71 21.17 -4.32
C GLY A 129 12.16 20.02 -5.15
N GLY A 130 11.10 20.26 -5.92
CA GLY A 130 10.55 19.31 -6.88
C GLY A 130 9.08 19.56 -7.22
N THR A 131 8.64 19.03 -8.36
CA THR A 131 7.22 18.93 -8.75
C THR A 131 6.46 18.10 -7.71
N LEU A 132 5.26 18.53 -7.30
CA LEU A 132 4.37 17.74 -6.46
C LEU A 132 4.05 16.44 -7.20
N ALA A 133 4.46 15.30 -6.64
CA ALA A 133 4.11 14.01 -7.21
C ALA A 133 2.78 13.55 -6.62
N MET A 134 1.86 13.07 -7.46
CA MET A 134 0.58 12.53 -7.03
C MET A 134 0.46 11.07 -7.45
N ALA A 135 -0.24 10.26 -6.64
CA ALA A 135 -0.53 8.88 -6.98
C ALA A 135 -1.88 8.43 -6.44
N CYS A 136 -2.57 7.56 -7.17
CA CYS A 136 -3.56 6.70 -6.57
C CYS A 136 -2.85 5.78 -5.56
N ARG A 137 -3.38 5.71 -4.34
CA ARG A 137 -2.80 4.95 -3.24
C ARG A 137 -3.80 3.89 -2.80
N ALA A 138 -3.39 2.64 -2.93
CA ALA A 138 -4.10 1.50 -2.37
C ALA A 138 -3.30 0.90 -1.22
N GLU A 139 -3.93 0.69 -0.07
CA GLU A 139 -3.33 0.02 1.08
C GLU A 139 -4.15 -1.22 1.41
N PHE A 140 -3.47 -2.34 1.64
CA PHE A 140 -4.11 -3.58 2.06
C PHE A 140 -3.51 -4.03 3.40
N ASP A 141 -4.36 -4.39 4.35
CA ASP A 141 -4.03 -5.06 5.62
C ASP A 141 -4.91 -6.31 5.71
N LEU A 142 -4.36 -7.42 5.22
CA LEU A 142 -5.03 -8.70 5.11
C LEU A 142 -4.55 -9.57 6.26
N SER A 143 -5.47 -10.11 7.05
CA SER A 143 -5.06 -10.83 8.27
C SER A 143 -6.02 -11.92 8.68
N THR A 144 -5.51 -12.89 9.44
CA THR A 144 -6.38 -13.81 10.18
C THR A 144 -7.19 -13.04 11.23
N ALA A 145 -8.39 -13.51 11.55
CA ALA A 145 -9.28 -12.83 12.49
C ALA A 145 -8.65 -12.68 13.88
N ALA A 146 -8.69 -11.46 14.44
CA ALA A 146 -8.10 -11.13 15.74
C ALA A 146 -8.78 -11.80 16.95
N GLY A 147 -9.92 -12.48 16.74
CA GLY A 147 -10.68 -13.14 17.80
C GLY A 147 -10.18 -14.54 18.19
N ILE A 148 -9.19 -15.08 17.49
CA ILE A 148 -8.63 -16.40 17.77
C ILE A 148 -7.53 -16.22 18.83
N GLN A 149 -7.81 -16.54 20.09
CA GLN A 149 -6.78 -16.62 21.15
C GLN A 149 -5.95 -17.91 21.08
N GLN A 150 -6.26 -18.79 20.14
CA GLN A 150 -5.53 -20.02 19.88
C GLN A 150 -4.36 -19.75 18.92
N GLU A 151 -3.24 -20.44 19.15
CA GLU A 151 -2.12 -20.42 18.21
C GLU A 151 -2.56 -20.96 16.84
N LEU A 152 -2.13 -20.31 15.78
CA LEU A 152 -2.34 -20.78 14.42
C LEU A 152 -1.56 -22.09 14.22
N PRO A 153 -2.12 -23.10 13.51
CA PRO A 153 -1.40 -24.32 13.21
C PRO A 153 -0.11 -24.01 12.45
N HIS A 154 1.03 -24.28 13.08
CA HIS A 154 2.34 -23.82 12.62
C HIS A 154 2.70 -24.37 11.24
N ASP A 155 2.38 -25.64 11.00
CA ASP A 155 2.53 -26.34 9.71
C ASP A 155 1.70 -25.74 8.58
N MET A 156 0.66 -24.96 8.92
CA MET A 156 -0.23 -24.30 7.97
C MET A 156 0.15 -22.84 7.71
N LEU A 157 1.08 -22.24 8.48
CA LEU A 157 1.43 -20.83 8.35
C LEU A 157 1.85 -20.41 6.94
N PRO A 158 2.73 -21.15 6.21
CA PRO A 158 3.07 -20.79 4.84
C PRO A 158 1.85 -20.84 3.89
N ARG A 159 0.91 -21.76 4.12
CA ARG A 159 -0.30 -21.88 3.29
C ARG A 159 -1.28 -20.74 3.56
N ILE A 160 -1.50 -20.39 4.82
CA ILE A 160 -2.33 -19.25 5.23
C ILE A 160 -1.72 -17.96 4.68
N PHE A 161 -0.40 -17.80 4.77
CA PHE A 161 0.31 -16.66 4.21
C PHE A 161 0.09 -16.53 2.70
N ASN A 162 0.26 -17.61 1.95
CA ASN A 162 0.04 -17.61 0.49
C ASN A 162 -1.41 -17.26 0.13
N GLU A 163 -2.39 -17.67 0.93
CA GLU A 163 -3.77 -17.24 0.76
C GLU A 163 -3.94 -15.73 0.96
N LEU A 164 -3.31 -15.15 2.00
CA LEU A 164 -3.31 -13.70 2.20
C LEU A 164 -2.62 -12.95 1.05
N VAL A 165 -1.51 -13.47 0.53
CA VAL A 165 -0.81 -12.90 -0.64
C VAL A 165 -1.72 -12.94 -1.86
N ALA A 166 -2.36 -14.08 -2.14
CA ALA A 166 -3.28 -14.21 -3.28
C ALA A 166 -4.47 -13.24 -3.20
N LEU A 167 -5.01 -13.00 -2.00
CA LEU A 167 -6.02 -11.96 -1.77
C LEU A 167 -5.47 -10.55 -2.06
N GLY A 168 -4.21 -10.28 -1.69
CA GLY A 168 -3.54 -9.03 -2.00
C GLY A 168 -3.39 -8.81 -3.50
N SER A 169 -2.98 -9.84 -4.24
CA SER A 169 -2.87 -9.78 -5.70
C SER A 169 -4.23 -9.62 -6.39
N GLU A 170 -5.30 -10.25 -5.87
CA GLU A 170 -6.68 -10.04 -6.34
C GLU A 170 -7.09 -8.56 -6.21
N ILE A 171 -6.88 -7.97 -5.03
CA ILE A 171 -7.27 -6.57 -4.78
C ILE A 171 -6.39 -5.60 -5.60
N ALA A 172 -5.10 -5.88 -5.73
CA ALA A 172 -4.19 -5.11 -6.56
C ALA A 172 -4.61 -5.11 -8.05
N GLN A 173 -5.19 -6.20 -8.53
CA GLN A 173 -5.58 -6.35 -9.93
C GLN A 173 -6.98 -5.80 -10.22
N TYR A 174 -7.93 -5.97 -9.31
CA TYR A 174 -9.35 -5.73 -9.56
C TYR A 174 -9.99 -4.63 -8.69
N GLY A 175 -9.27 -4.10 -7.69
CA GLY A 175 -9.83 -3.13 -6.75
C GLY A 175 -10.74 -3.75 -5.68
N ASP A 176 -11.79 -3.05 -5.26
CA ASP A 176 -12.77 -3.51 -4.28
C ASP A 176 -13.65 -4.63 -4.85
N MET A 177 -13.37 -5.86 -4.41
CA MET A 177 -14.11 -7.07 -4.80
C MET A 177 -14.92 -7.61 -3.61
N PRO A 178 -16.24 -7.86 -3.78
CA PRO A 178 -17.12 -8.42 -2.75
C PRO A 178 -16.58 -9.68 -2.02
#